data_AF-A0A7K7SNE2-F1
#
_entry.id   AF-A0A7K7SNE2-F1
#
_cell.length_a   1.000
_cell.length_b   1.000
_cell.length_c   1.000
_cell.angle_alpha   90.00
_cell.angle_beta   90.00
_cell.angle_gamma   90.00
#
_symmetry.space_group_name_H-M   'P 1'
#
loop_
_entity.id
_entity.type
_entity.pdbx_description
1 polymer ?
#
loop_
_entity_poly.entity_id
_entity_poly.type
_entity_poly.pdbx_seq_one_letter_code
_entity_poly.pdbx_strand_id
1 'polypeptide(L)' 'CPTPQIRNGRVAVLKHRYTYKDTVTFKCRKGFALRGHHTSQCQADKTWDPPVPVCEQGKSQHSDLSALQIPP' A
#
# COMPACT_ATOMS: atom_id res chain seq x y z
N CYS A 1 -14.11 -8.75 8.90
CA CYS A 1 -13.37 -8.86 7.63
C CYS A 1 -12.23 -9.84 7.75
N PRO A 2 -11.86 -10.56 6.67
CA PRO A 2 -10.70 -11.46 6.66
C PRO A 2 -9.41 -10.66 6.82
N THR A 3 -8.34 -11.29 7.30
CA THR A 3 -7.03 -10.64 7.44
C THR A 3 -6.51 -10.23 6.06
N PRO A 4 -6.31 -8.93 5.80
CA PRO A 4 -5.89 -8.47 4.48
C PRO A 4 -4.47 -8.95 4.17
N GLN A 5 -4.29 -9.56 3.01
CA GLN A 5 -3.00 -10.03 2.53
C GLN A 5 -2.45 -9.02 1.53
N ILE A 6 -1.32 -8.39 1.86
CA ILE A 6 -0.64 -7.45 0.95
C ILE A 6 0.71 -8.02 0.52
N ARG A 7 0.91 -8.12 -0.79
CA ARG A 7 2.21 -8.46 -1.36
C ARG A 7 3.15 -7.27 -1.18
N ASN A 8 4.37 -7.50 -0.70
CA ASN A 8 5.40 -6.46 -0.48
C ASN A 8 4.98 -5.32 0.48
N GLY A 9 3.99 -5.58 1.33
CA GLY A 9 3.51 -4.68 2.36
C GLY A 9 2.99 -5.43 3.58
N ARG A 10 2.41 -4.67 4.50
CA ARG A 10 1.91 -5.16 5.79
C ARG A 10 0.91 -4.16 6.35
N VAL A 11 -0.08 -4.62 7.10
CA VAL A 11 -0.93 -3.72 7.90
C VAL A 11 -0.14 -3.19 9.10
N ALA A 12 -0.42 -1.94 9.48
CA ALA A 12 0.16 -1.33 10.67
C ALA A 12 -0.32 -2.01 11.95
N VAL A 13 -1.56 -2.52 11.95
CA VAL A 13 -2.17 -3.21 13.09
C VAL A 13 -2.71 -4.57 12.63
N LEU A 14 -1.97 -5.63 12.92
CA LEU A 14 -2.41 -7.01 12.73
C LEU A 14 -3.37 -7.40 13.86
N LYS A 15 -4.58 -7.83 13.50
CA LYS A 15 -5.55 -8.43 14.43
C LYS A 15 -5.93 -9.82 13.92
N HIS A 16 -6.31 -10.70 14.84
CA HIS A 16 -6.89 -12.01 14.49
C HIS A 16 -8.27 -11.88 13.83
N ARG A 17 -9.03 -10.83 14.17
CA ARG A 17 -10.37 -10.58 13.63
C ARG A 17 -10.65 -9.08 13.59
N TYR A 18 -11.18 -8.61 12.46
CA TYR A 18 -11.62 -7.22 12.27
C TYR A 18 -13.14 -7.14 12.27
N THR A 19 -13.68 -6.19 13.03
CA THR A 19 -15.12 -5.92 13.19
C THR A 19 -15.60 -4.81 12.27
N TYR A 20 -16.93 -4.68 12.09
CA TYR A 20 -17.51 -3.60 11.30
C TYR A 20 -17.03 -2.23 11.79
N LYS A 21 -16.71 -1.33 10.85
CA LYS A 21 -16.08 -0.02 11.07
C LYS A 21 -14.63 -0.05 11.57
N ASP A 22 -14.00 -1.22 11.74
CA ASP A 22 -12.56 -1.28 12.00
C ASP A 22 -11.79 -0.75 10.79
N THR A 23 -10.95 0.25 11.04
CA THR A 23 -10.05 0.81 10.02
C THR A 23 -8.65 0.25 10.20
N VAL A 24 -8.03 -0.17 9.09
CA VAL A 24 -6.65 -0.63 9.05
C VAL A 24 -5.84 0.26 8.13
N THR A 25 -4.60 0.55 8.53
CA THR A 25 -3.63 1.27 7.70
C THR A 25 -2.65 0.28 7.10
N PHE A 26 -2.29 0.48 5.85
CA PHE A 26 -1.33 -0.33 5.12
C PHE A 26 -0.01 0.39 4.97
N LYS A 27 1.09 -0.38 5.06
CA LYS A 27 2.45 0.09 4.85
C LYS A 27 3.17 -0.84 3.89
N CYS A 28 3.73 -0.26 2.84
CA CYS A 28 4.62 -0.96 1.92
C CYS A 28 6.02 -1.10 2.51
N ARG A 29 6.78 -2.08 2.03
CA ARG A 29 8.21 -2.21 2.34
C ARG A 29 8.99 -1.04 1.74
N LYS A 30 10.18 -0.75 2.30
CA LYS A 30 11.06 0.30 1.77
C LYS A 30 11.38 0.01 0.30
N GLY A 31 11.22 1.02 -0.58
CA GLY A 31 11.38 0.88 -2.03
C GLY A 31 10.11 0.47 -2.79
N PHE A 32 8.97 0.31 -2.10
CA PHE A 32 7.68 0.04 -2.73
C PHE A 32 6.73 1.22 -2.48
N ALA A 33 6.00 1.61 -3.53
CA ALA A 33 4.95 2.61 -3.49
C ALA A 33 3.59 1.92 -3.33
N LEU A 34 2.75 2.47 -2.45
CA LEU A 34 1.40 1.96 -2.25
C LEU A 34 0.51 2.50 -3.36
N ARG A 35 -0.12 1.61 -4.14
CA ARG A 35 -1.12 1.97 -5.14
C ARG A 35 -2.52 1.66 -4.62
N GLY A 36 -3.35 2.70 -4.58
CA GLY A 36 -4.68 2.67 -4.02
C GLY A 36 -4.74 3.40 -2.68
N HIS A 37 -5.64 2.97 -1.79
CA HIS A 37 -5.86 3.63 -0.52
C HIS A 37 -4.92 3.12 0.58
N HIS A 38 -4.39 4.06 1.36
CA HIS A 38 -3.50 3.75 2.48
C HIS A 38 -4.26 3.15 3.67
N THR A 39 -5.58 3.26 3.68
CA THR A 39 -6.46 2.78 4.73
C THR A 39 -7.70 2.12 4.15
N SER A 40 -8.12 1.00 4.72
CA SER A 40 -9.39 0.34 4.41
C SER A 40 -10.22 0.20 5.67
N GLN A 41 -11.53 0.30 5.52
CA GLN A 41 -12.49 0.05 6.57
C GLN A 41 -13.23 -1.26 6.34
N CYS A 42 -13.47 -1.99 7.41
CA CYS A 42 -14.23 -3.22 7.38
C CYS A 42 -15.74 -2.92 7.28
N GLN A 43 -16.35 -3.35 6.17
CA GLN A 43 -17.78 -3.16 5.91
C GLN A 43 -18.63 -4.27 6.53
N ALA A 44 -19.96 -4.06 6.55
CA ALA A 44 -20.92 -4.99 7.15
C ALA A 44 -20.97 -6.33 6.41
N ASP A 45 -20.76 -6.30 5.09
CA ASP A 45 -20.58 -7.42 4.17
C ASP A 45 -19.24 -8.17 4.34
N LYS A 46 -18.43 -7.79 5.35
CA LYS A 46 -17.12 -8.37 5.66
C LYS A 46 -16.07 -8.15 4.57
N THR A 47 -16.28 -7.22 3.64
CA THR A 47 -15.26 -6.78 2.69
C THR A 47 -14.50 -5.56 3.20
N TRP A 48 -13.35 -5.31 2.58
CA TRP A 48 -12.55 -4.13 2.84
C TRP A 48 -12.92 -3.06 1.82
N ASP A 49 -13.40 -1.93 2.30
CA ASP A 49 -13.67 -0.77 1.46
C ASP A 49 -12.97 0.48 2.02
N PRO A 50 -12.18 1.19 1.19
CA PRO A 50 -11.77 0.83 -0.17
C PRO A 50 -10.98 -0.49 -0.24
N PRO A 51 -10.84 -1.13 -1.42
CA PRO A 51 -10.19 -2.44 -1.55
C PRO A 51 -8.72 -2.42 -1.10
N VAL A 52 -8.22 -3.59 -0.68
CA VAL A 52 -6.85 -3.76 -0.19
C VAL A 52 -5.83 -3.29 -1.24
N PRO A 53 -4.92 -2.37 -0.91
CA PRO A 53 -4.00 -1.79 -1.87
C PRO A 53 -2.88 -2.75 -2.26
N VAL A 54 -2.21 -2.43 -3.38
CA VAL A 54 -1.06 -3.18 -3.88
C VAL A 54 0.21 -2.36 -3.67
N CYS A 55 1.24 -2.98 -3.09
CA CYS A 55 2.56 -2.38 -3.03
C CYS A 55 3.32 -2.70 -4.31
N GLU A 56 3.31 -1.76 -5.24
CA GLU A 56 4.11 -1.85 -6.45
C GLU A 56 5.51 -1.35 -6.16
N GLN A 57 6.52 -1.94 -6.79
CA GLN A 57 7.89 -1.45 -6.62
C GLN A 57 7.89 -0.05 -7.21
N GLY A 58 8.05 0.95 -6.34
CA GLY A 58 8.26 2.30 -6.81
C GLY A 58 9.59 2.20 -7.52
N LYS A 59 9.59 2.26 -8.85
CA LYS A 59 10.81 2.65 -9.54
C LYS A 59 11.17 3.96 -8.87
N SER A 60 12.22 3.93 -8.05
CA SER A 60 12.86 5.15 -7.59
C SER A 60 12.91 6.03 -8.81
N GLN A 61 12.28 7.20 -8.77
CA GLN A 61 12.56 8.28 -9.70
C GLN A 61 13.95 8.80 -9.34
N HIS A 62 14.90 7.91 -9.59
CA HIS A 62 16.29 8.10 -9.87
C HIS A 62 16.58 7.02 -10.93
N SER A 63 15.81 7.07 -12.03
CA SER A 63 16.42 6.90 -13.33
C SER A 63 17.58 7.88 -13.32
N ASP A 64 18.77 7.32 -13.14
CA ASP A 64 20.06 7.95 -13.16
C ASP A 64 20.11 9.21 -14.04
N LEU A 65 20.79 10.23 -13.50
CA LEU A 65 21.17 11.49 -14.13
C LEU A 65 21.42 11.31 -15.64
N SER A 66 20.42 11.60 -16.48
CA SER A 66 20.67 11.81 -17.90
C SER A 66 21.15 13.24 -18.08
N ALA A 67 22.45 13.40 -17.86
CA ALA A 67 23.33 14.43 -18.41
C ALA A 67 22.65 15.76 -18.82
N LEU A 68 22.88 16.80 -18.02
CA LEU A 68 23.07 18.15 -18.55
C LEU A 68 24.29 18.10 -19.50
N GLN A 69 24.09 17.63 -20.72
CA GLN A 69 25.06 17.75 -21.80
C GLN A 69 25.05 19.22 -22.25
N ILE A 70 26.14 19.93 -21.97
CA ILE A 70 26.41 21.29 -22.45
C ILE A 70 26.89 21.17 -23.91
N PRO A 71 26.17 21.72 -24.91
CA PRO A 71 26.70 21.81 -26.28
C PRO A 71 27.73 22.96 -26.41
N PRO A 72 28.64 22.90 -27.40
CA PRO A 72 29.80 23.78 -27.53
C PRO A 72 29.47 25.27 -27.78
#